data_AF-A0A7X5L6D9-F1
#
_entry.id   AF-A0A7X5L6D9-F1
#
_cell.length_a   1.000
_cell.length_b   1.000
_cell.length_c   1.000
_cell.angle_alpha   90.00
_cell.angle_beta   90.00
_cell.angle_gamma   90.00
#
_symmetry.space_group_name_H-M   'P 1'
#
loop_
_entity.id
_entity.type
_entity.pdbx_description
1 polymer ?
#
loop_
_entity_poly.entity_id
_entity_poly.type
_entity_poly.pdbx_seq_one_letter_code
_entity_poly.pdbx_strand_id
1 'polypeptide(L)'
;MSSKNYYNAENNPLYILHFPGHGLKDFMHIIDDNIDREIVVGDDISIISTMNQHCWEGSPVREQCEKNHIPIYNTALEEVEWSNPLKIKHAMICLNKVATKYALILDGRDVVLVRDMADEFIEKFKKFGKPILYNGTPVAFPKEPVEPLAELFQIRGKQKFLNAGVCFGEVEALKTFYARCAEISAKLPDNKSEQLIVRMARQEMKDLVAIDHNNELFRICHPYDTVIKEYDEKLVLI
;
A
#
# COMPACT_ATOMS: atom_id res chain seq x y z
N MET A 1 -22.06 6.99 -13.46
CA MET A 1 -21.59 5.92 -14.37
C MET A 1 -21.23 4.73 -13.51
N SER A 2 -21.46 3.49 -13.94
CA SER A 2 -21.01 2.31 -13.18
C SER A 2 -19.48 2.33 -13.11
N SER A 3 -18.89 2.34 -11.91
CA SER A 3 -17.43 2.31 -11.75
C SER A 3 -16.85 1.06 -12.41
N LYS A 4 -15.81 1.24 -13.23
CA LYS A 4 -15.18 0.13 -13.96
C LYS A 4 -14.46 -0.82 -12.99
N ASN A 5 -14.38 -2.09 -13.36
CA ASN A 5 -13.59 -3.08 -12.64
C ASN A 5 -12.13 -3.05 -13.13
N TYR A 6 -11.18 -3.13 -12.20
CA TYR A 6 -9.75 -3.03 -12.50
C TYR A 6 -9.10 -4.41 -12.50
N TYR A 7 -8.25 -4.66 -13.50
CA TYR A 7 -7.54 -5.92 -13.70
C TYR A 7 -6.08 -5.67 -14.12
N ASN A 8 -5.20 -6.61 -13.81
CA ASN A 8 -3.83 -6.61 -14.33
C ASN A 8 -3.76 -7.24 -15.74
N ALA A 9 -2.56 -7.27 -16.33
CA ALA A 9 -2.31 -7.83 -17.66
C ALA A 9 -2.70 -9.31 -17.83
N GLU A 10 -2.73 -10.08 -16.74
CA GLU A 10 -3.12 -11.50 -16.69
C GLU A 10 -4.61 -11.68 -16.39
N ASN A 11 -5.38 -10.59 -16.38
CA ASN A 11 -6.80 -10.56 -16.05
C ASN A 11 -7.08 -10.98 -14.59
N ASN A 12 -6.10 -10.82 -13.69
CA ASN A 12 -6.32 -10.92 -12.26
C ASN A 12 -6.95 -9.62 -11.75
N PRO A 13 -7.98 -9.71 -10.89
CA PRO A 13 -8.64 -8.55 -10.34
C PRO A 13 -7.73 -7.76 -9.37
N LEU A 14 -7.67 -6.45 -9.56
CA LEU A 14 -6.98 -5.54 -8.65
C LEU A 14 -7.93 -5.05 -7.55
N TYR A 15 -7.37 -4.82 -6.37
CA TYR A 15 -8.10 -4.38 -5.18
C TYR A 15 -7.74 -2.97 -4.76
N ILE A 16 -6.48 -2.56 -4.96
CA ILE A 16 -5.96 -1.28 -4.52
C ILE A 16 -5.08 -0.68 -5.61
N LEU A 17 -5.30 0.60 -5.89
CA LEU A 17 -4.46 1.38 -6.79
C LEU A 17 -3.73 2.47 -5.99
N HIS A 18 -2.43 2.62 -6.25
CA HIS A 18 -1.58 3.61 -5.61
C HIS A 18 -0.93 4.50 -6.66
N PHE A 19 -1.03 5.83 -6.52
CA PHE A 19 -0.65 6.83 -7.52
C PHE A 19 0.48 7.76 -7.06
N PRO A 20 1.69 7.25 -6.76
CA PRO A 20 2.72 8.06 -6.14
C PRO A 20 3.27 9.16 -7.05
N GLY A 21 3.51 10.33 -6.44
CA GLY A 21 4.20 11.45 -7.06
C GLY A 21 3.46 12.00 -8.29
N HIS A 22 4.07 11.85 -9.48
CA HIS A 22 3.46 12.29 -10.74
C HIS A 22 2.20 11.48 -11.10
N GLY A 23 2.10 10.22 -10.66
CA GLY A 23 0.93 9.37 -10.93
C GLY A 23 -0.38 10.00 -10.46
N LEU A 24 -0.36 10.71 -9.32
CA LEU A 24 -1.54 11.40 -8.78
C LEU A 24 -2.16 12.37 -9.79
N LYS A 25 -1.34 13.14 -10.51
CA LYS A 25 -1.84 14.15 -11.46
C LYS A 25 -2.38 13.53 -12.74
N ASP A 26 -1.65 12.56 -13.29
CA ASP A 26 -1.96 11.97 -14.59
C ASP A 26 -3.15 10.99 -14.53
N PHE A 27 -3.41 10.41 -13.35
CA PHE A 27 -4.50 9.46 -13.13
C PHE A 27 -5.60 9.99 -12.21
N MET A 28 -5.72 11.31 -12.04
CA MET A 28 -6.74 11.91 -11.15
C MET A 28 -8.16 11.46 -11.52
N HIS A 29 -8.46 11.32 -12.80
CA HIS A 29 -9.74 10.79 -13.28
C HIS A 29 -10.09 9.41 -12.71
N ILE A 30 -9.10 8.52 -12.54
CA ILE A 30 -9.33 7.20 -11.91
C ILE A 30 -9.67 7.39 -10.43
N ILE A 31 -9.03 8.31 -9.73
CA ILE A 31 -9.33 8.58 -8.33
C ILE A 31 -10.76 9.11 -8.20
N ASP A 32 -11.12 10.10 -9.00
CA ASP A 32 -12.44 10.72 -9.03
C ASP A 32 -13.55 9.70 -9.34
N ASP A 33 -13.34 8.81 -10.31
CA ASP A 33 -14.29 7.75 -10.69
C ASP A 33 -14.52 6.68 -9.60
N ASN A 34 -13.63 6.61 -8.60
CA ASN A 34 -13.71 5.63 -7.52
C ASN A 34 -14.06 6.24 -6.16
N ILE A 35 -14.09 7.57 -6.01
CA ILE A 35 -14.27 8.20 -4.69
C ILE A 35 -15.65 7.91 -4.08
N ASP A 36 -16.65 7.67 -4.93
CA ASP A 36 -18.03 7.30 -4.57
C ASP A 36 -18.28 5.78 -4.62
N ARG A 37 -17.22 4.98 -4.82
CA ARG A 37 -17.37 3.54 -4.97
C ARG A 37 -17.86 2.89 -3.67
N GLU A 38 -18.92 2.10 -3.77
CA GLU A 38 -19.33 1.19 -2.69
C GLU A 38 -18.32 0.04 -2.55
N ILE A 39 -17.80 -0.15 -1.34
CA ILE A 39 -16.74 -1.11 -1.02
C ILE A 39 -17.00 -1.71 0.35
N VAL A 40 -16.90 -3.03 0.43
CA VAL A 40 -16.95 -3.78 1.69
C VAL A 40 -15.54 -4.18 2.11
N VAL A 41 -15.25 -4.02 3.39
CA VAL A 41 -14.04 -4.53 4.04
C VAL A 41 -14.47 -5.52 5.11
N GLY A 42 -13.92 -6.73 5.05
CA GLY A 42 -14.27 -7.81 5.96
C GLY A 42 -13.90 -7.48 7.40
N ASP A 43 -14.67 -8.02 8.35
CA ASP A 43 -14.55 -7.74 9.78
C ASP A 43 -13.18 -8.10 10.38
N ASP A 44 -12.43 -8.99 9.72
CA ASP A 44 -11.08 -9.39 10.09
C ASP A 44 -9.97 -8.43 9.61
N ILE A 45 -10.32 -7.31 8.97
CA ILE A 45 -9.38 -6.34 8.39
C ILE A 45 -9.61 -4.95 9.00
N SER A 46 -8.56 -4.37 9.59
CA SER A 46 -8.56 -2.95 9.97
C SER A 46 -7.76 -2.11 8.97
N ILE A 47 -8.25 -0.91 8.65
CA ILE A 47 -7.51 0.06 7.82
C ILE A 47 -6.71 1.01 8.72
N ILE A 48 -5.41 1.11 8.43
CA ILE A 48 -4.50 2.08 9.03
C ILE A 48 -4.05 3.03 7.91
N SER A 49 -4.24 4.33 8.09
CA SER A 49 -3.68 5.32 7.17
C SER A 49 -3.19 6.53 7.96
N THR A 50 -1.88 6.66 8.05
CA THR A 50 -1.23 7.66 8.91
C THR A 50 -0.93 8.92 8.11
N MET A 51 -1.61 10.01 8.45
CA MET A 51 -1.46 11.29 7.78
C MET A 51 -1.87 12.44 8.72
N ASN A 52 -1.27 13.61 8.55
CA ASN A 52 -1.66 14.79 9.33
C ASN A 52 -2.97 15.42 8.82
N GLN A 53 -3.51 16.37 9.58
CA GLN A 53 -4.76 17.06 9.25
C GLN A 53 -4.79 17.61 7.82
N HIS A 54 -3.70 18.26 7.38
CA HIS A 54 -3.63 18.84 6.04
C HIS A 54 -3.82 17.79 4.93
N CYS A 55 -3.24 16.61 5.09
CA CYS A 55 -3.41 15.51 4.14
C CYS A 55 -4.79 14.82 4.30
N TRP A 56 -5.30 14.75 5.53
CA TRP A 56 -6.58 14.10 5.84
C TRP A 56 -7.77 14.74 5.11
N GLU A 57 -7.81 16.07 5.07
CA GLU A 57 -8.93 16.84 4.48
C GLU A 57 -9.13 16.58 2.98
N GLY A 58 -8.06 16.23 2.26
CA GLY A 58 -8.10 15.95 0.82
C GLY A 58 -7.79 14.50 0.46
N SER A 59 -7.92 13.57 1.41
CA SER A 59 -7.54 12.17 1.22
C SER A 59 -8.66 11.36 0.54
N PRO A 60 -8.40 10.75 -0.64
CA PRO A 60 -9.40 9.91 -1.32
C PRO A 60 -9.79 8.69 -0.50
N VAL A 61 -8.82 8.01 0.14
CA VAL A 61 -9.11 6.84 0.97
C VAL A 61 -9.96 7.21 2.19
N ARG A 62 -9.73 8.38 2.79
CA ARG A 62 -10.58 8.89 3.88
C ARG A 62 -12.01 9.07 3.42
N GLU A 63 -12.21 9.72 2.27
CA GLU A 63 -13.54 9.97 1.72
C GLU A 63 -14.27 8.65 1.37
N GLN A 64 -13.58 7.69 0.74
CA GLN A 64 -14.13 6.37 0.45
C GLN A 64 -14.54 5.64 1.73
N CYS A 65 -13.67 5.62 2.74
CA CYS A 65 -13.94 4.90 3.98
C CYS A 65 -15.11 5.52 4.76
N GLU A 66 -15.22 6.85 4.83
CA GLU A 66 -16.34 7.51 5.50
C GLU A 66 -17.69 7.18 4.85
N LYS A 67 -17.76 7.22 3.51
CA LYS A 67 -18.98 6.87 2.76
C LYS A 67 -19.40 5.42 2.97
N ASN A 68 -18.43 4.52 3.08
CA ASN A 68 -18.66 3.09 3.28
C ASN A 68 -18.72 2.69 4.76
N HIS A 69 -18.71 3.65 5.68
CA HIS A 69 -18.70 3.41 7.13
C HIS A 69 -17.54 2.51 7.62
N ILE A 70 -16.39 2.58 6.95
CA ILE A 70 -15.17 1.84 7.29
C ILE A 70 -14.31 2.71 8.22
N PRO A 71 -14.00 2.27 9.45
CA PRO A 71 -13.12 3.02 10.34
C PRO A 71 -11.67 3.05 9.83
N ILE A 72 -11.02 4.22 9.93
CA ILE A 72 -9.58 4.37 9.70
C ILE A 72 -8.87 4.65 11.03
N TYR A 73 -7.84 3.86 11.33
CA TYR A 73 -6.92 4.15 12.41
C TYR A 73 -5.85 5.15 11.94
N ASN A 74 -5.97 6.39 12.39
CA ASN A 74 -4.98 7.44 12.16
C ASN A 74 -4.61 8.11 13.51
N THR A 75 -3.34 8.10 13.86
CA THR A 75 -2.84 8.72 15.10
C THR A 75 -1.98 9.96 14.85
N ALA A 76 -1.93 10.42 13.61
CA ALA A 76 -1.04 11.50 13.16
C ALA A 76 -1.74 12.83 12.89
N LEU A 77 -3.05 12.95 13.12
CA LEU A 77 -3.83 14.14 12.75
C LEU A 77 -3.22 15.45 13.30
N GLU A 78 -2.73 15.42 14.54
CA GLU A 78 -2.16 16.57 15.25
C GLU A 78 -0.67 16.82 14.93
N GLU A 79 -0.03 15.99 14.09
CA GLU A 79 1.39 16.16 13.75
C GLU A 79 1.59 17.36 12.79
N VAL A 80 2.12 18.45 13.33
CA VAL A 80 2.37 19.70 12.59
C VAL A 80 3.63 19.58 11.71
N GLU A 81 4.71 19.02 12.24
CA GLU A 81 6.00 18.86 11.54
C GLU A 81 6.09 17.48 10.88
N TRP A 82 5.31 17.31 9.81
CA TRP A 82 5.25 16.03 9.12
C TRP A 82 6.57 15.63 8.47
N SER A 83 7.00 14.38 8.70
CA SER A 83 8.02 13.72 7.91
C SER A 83 7.63 12.27 7.67
N ASN A 84 7.96 11.72 6.50
CA ASN A 84 7.52 10.37 6.13
C ASN A 84 7.93 9.27 7.13
N PRO A 85 9.14 9.29 7.75
CA PRO A 85 9.49 8.29 8.77
C PRO A 85 8.56 8.28 9.98
N LEU A 86 7.83 9.37 10.29
CA LEU A 86 6.83 9.37 11.36
C LEU A 86 5.72 8.34 11.13
N LYS A 87 5.44 7.97 9.87
CA LYS A 87 4.48 6.91 9.54
C LYS A 87 4.80 5.61 10.29
N ILE A 88 6.07 5.27 10.50
CA ILE A 88 6.49 4.06 11.25
C ILE A 88 5.99 4.14 12.70
N LYS A 89 6.24 5.26 13.39
CA LYS A 89 5.77 5.51 14.77
C LYS A 89 4.25 5.39 14.84
N HIS A 90 3.53 6.07 13.96
CA HIS A 90 2.07 6.07 13.98
C HIS A 90 1.46 4.72 13.61
N ALA A 91 2.05 4.01 12.64
CA ALA A 91 1.64 2.66 12.28
C ALA A 91 1.76 1.71 13.47
N MET A 92 2.86 1.76 14.22
CA MET A 92 3.02 0.97 15.45
C MET A 92 1.96 1.29 16.51
N ILE A 93 1.68 2.58 16.74
CA ILE A 93 0.63 2.99 17.69
C ILE A 93 -0.73 2.46 17.24
N CYS A 94 -1.06 2.55 15.95
CA CYS A 94 -2.30 2.02 15.39
C CYS A 94 -2.37 0.49 15.51
N LEU A 95 -1.30 -0.23 15.14
CA LEU A 95 -1.24 -1.70 15.23
C LEU A 95 -1.46 -2.22 16.66
N ASN A 96 -1.06 -1.46 17.68
CA ASN A 96 -1.32 -1.80 19.09
C ASN A 96 -2.77 -1.57 19.54
N LYS A 97 -3.57 -0.84 18.75
CA LYS A 97 -5.01 -0.60 19.01
C LYS A 97 -5.91 -1.54 18.20
N VAL A 98 -5.40 -2.08 17.10
CA VAL A 98 -6.15 -2.99 16.22
C VAL A 98 -6.31 -4.35 16.90
N ALA A 99 -7.56 -4.86 16.91
CA ALA A 99 -7.92 -6.17 17.42
C ALA A 99 -8.23 -7.21 16.31
N THR A 100 -8.30 -6.77 15.05
CA THR A 100 -8.56 -7.65 13.91
C THR A 100 -7.35 -8.52 13.59
N LYS A 101 -7.57 -9.61 12.84
CA LYS A 101 -6.48 -10.53 12.46
C LYS A 101 -5.49 -9.90 11.49
N TYR A 102 -6.01 -9.10 10.55
CA TYR A 102 -5.24 -8.45 9.51
C TYR A 102 -5.34 -6.93 9.61
N ALA A 103 -4.32 -6.25 9.10
CA ALA A 103 -4.35 -4.81 8.90
C ALA A 103 -3.88 -4.44 7.48
N LEU A 104 -4.52 -3.42 6.93
CA LEU A 104 -4.18 -2.78 5.67
C LEU A 104 -3.63 -1.38 5.95
N ILE A 105 -2.34 -1.18 5.72
CA ILE A 105 -1.64 0.09 5.90
C ILE A 105 -1.53 0.79 4.54
N LEU A 106 -2.08 1.99 4.44
CA LEU A 106 -2.20 2.74 3.18
C LEU A 106 -1.63 4.15 3.29
N ASP A 107 -1.03 4.61 2.20
CA ASP A 107 -0.78 6.03 1.98
C ASP A 107 -2.11 6.78 1.81
N GLY A 108 -2.26 7.85 2.57
CA GLY A 108 -3.53 8.57 2.63
C GLY A 108 -3.83 9.45 1.42
N ARG A 109 -2.78 9.94 0.75
CA ARG A 109 -2.91 11.02 -0.24
C ARG A 109 -3.36 10.53 -1.60
N ASP A 110 -2.90 9.34 -2.00
CA ASP A 110 -2.82 8.90 -3.39
C ASP A 110 -3.12 7.41 -3.52
N VAL A 111 -3.99 6.88 -2.66
CA VAL A 111 -4.48 5.51 -2.73
C VAL A 111 -6.00 5.50 -2.85
N VAL A 112 -6.52 4.59 -3.67
CA VAL A 112 -7.95 4.27 -3.72
C VAL A 112 -8.17 2.76 -3.67
N LEU A 113 -9.25 2.38 -2.99
CA LEU A 113 -9.79 1.03 -2.99
C LEU A 113 -10.69 0.86 -4.21
N VAL A 114 -10.60 -0.27 -4.90
CA VAL A 114 -11.33 -0.51 -6.16
C VAL A 114 -12.09 -1.83 -6.20
N ARG A 115 -12.12 -2.56 -5.08
CA ARG A 115 -12.83 -3.84 -4.95
C ARG A 115 -13.02 -4.20 -3.48
N ASP A 116 -14.07 -4.96 -3.20
CA ASP A 116 -14.32 -5.51 -1.87
C ASP A 116 -13.14 -6.34 -1.37
N MET A 117 -12.78 -6.18 -0.11
CA MET A 117 -11.70 -6.90 0.56
C MET A 117 -12.30 -7.80 1.63
N ALA A 118 -12.65 -9.02 1.25
CA ALA A 118 -13.21 -10.05 2.13
C ALA A 118 -12.42 -11.37 1.98
N ASP A 119 -13.08 -12.53 2.12
CA ASP A 119 -12.43 -13.85 2.11
C ASP A 119 -11.61 -14.11 0.85
N GLU A 120 -12.11 -13.77 -0.34
CA GLU A 120 -11.38 -13.96 -1.60
C GLU A 120 -10.06 -13.17 -1.63
N PHE A 121 -10.05 -11.95 -1.07
CA PHE A 121 -8.84 -11.13 -0.97
C PHE A 121 -7.82 -11.80 -0.03
N ILE A 122 -8.28 -12.27 1.13
CA ILE A 122 -7.43 -12.96 2.12
C ILE A 122 -6.87 -14.27 1.54
N GLU A 123 -7.68 -15.04 0.81
CA GLU A 123 -7.24 -16.27 0.14
C GLU A 123 -6.15 -16.01 -0.89
N LYS A 124 -6.28 -14.95 -1.69
CA LYS A 124 -5.22 -14.53 -2.63
C LYS A 124 -3.97 -14.08 -1.91
N PHE A 125 -4.10 -13.26 -0.86
CA PHE A 125 -2.97 -12.84 -0.03
C PHE A 125 -2.20 -14.06 0.52
N LYS A 126 -2.90 -15.09 1.02
CA LYS A 126 -2.26 -16.29 1.58
C LYS A 126 -1.39 -17.04 0.56
N LYS A 127 -1.66 -16.93 -0.75
CA LYS A 127 -0.86 -17.57 -1.82
C LYS A 127 0.56 -17.02 -1.93
N PHE A 128 0.82 -15.81 -1.43
CA PHE A 128 2.16 -15.26 -1.38
C PHE A 128 3.07 -15.98 -0.36
N GLY A 129 2.50 -16.80 0.54
CA GLY A 129 3.26 -17.63 1.46
C GLY A 129 4.05 -16.86 2.52
N LYS A 130 3.73 -15.57 2.70
CA LYS A 130 4.36 -14.66 3.67
C LYS A 130 3.28 -13.90 4.45
N PRO A 131 3.49 -13.63 5.75
CA PRO A 131 2.50 -12.97 6.59
C PRO A 131 2.37 -11.45 6.34
N ILE A 132 3.23 -10.87 5.50
CA ILE A 132 3.18 -9.46 5.11
C ILE A 132 3.40 -9.37 3.59
N LEU A 133 2.61 -8.52 2.94
CA LEU A 133 2.69 -8.23 1.51
C LEU A 133 2.70 -6.72 1.27
N TYR A 134 3.73 -6.24 0.58
CA TYR A 134 3.79 -4.88 0.06
C TYR A 134 3.50 -4.83 -1.43
N ASN A 135 2.99 -3.71 -1.93
CA ASN A 135 2.97 -3.47 -3.37
C ASN A 135 4.39 -3.32 -3.93
N GLY A 136 4.58 -3.77 -5.17
CA GLY A 136 5.84 -3.60 -5.87
C GLY A 136 5.94 -2.28 -6.64
N THR A 137 7.16 -1.91 -7.03
CA THR A 137 7.48 -0.80 -7.95
C THR A 137 8.63 -1.19 -8.88
N PRO A 138 8.69 -0.71 -10.15
CA PRO A 138 9.76 -1.11 -11.06
C PRO A 138 11.11 -0.46 -10.74
N VAL A 139 11.13 0.63 -9.96
CA VAL A 139 12.32 1.44 -9.68
C VAL A 139 12.50 1.60 -8.19
N ALA A 140 13.72 1.37 -7.70
CA ALA A 140 14.08 1.63 -6.32
C ALA A 140 13.84 3.10 -5.95
N PHE A 141 13.12 3.33 -4.85
CA PHE A 141 13.01 4.64 -4.24
C PHE A 141 13.27 4.57 -2.73
N PRO A 142 14.12 5.47 -2.18
CA PRO A 142 15.09 6.27 -2.94
C PRO A 142 16.13 5.34 -3.62
N LYS A 143 17.05 5.90 -4.42
CA LYS A 143 17.95 5.11 -5.29
C LYS A 143 19.15 4.50 -4.54
N GLU A 144 18.98 4.12 -3.28
CA GLU A 144 20.00 3.42 -2.50
C GLU A 144 20.03 1.92 -2.84
N PRO A 145 21.23 1.31 -2.91
CA PRO A 145 21.40 -0.12 -3.15
C PRO A 145 21.15 -0.92 -1.86
N VAL A 146 19.90 -1.31 -1.65
CA VAL A 146 19.48 -2.11 -0.48
C VAL A 146 19.34 -3.59 -0.85
N GLU A 147 18.68 -3.88 -1.96
CA GLU A 147 18.45 -5.25 -2.44
C GLU A 147 19.70 -5.81 -3.15
N PRO A 148 20.14 -7.05 -2.84
CA PRO A 148 21.20 -7.72 -3.57
C PRO A 148 20.84 -7.95 -5.04
N LEU A 149 21.79 -7.70 -5.95
CA LEU A 149 21.59 -7.93 -7.40
C LEU A 149 21.16 -9.36 -7.74
N ALA A 150 21.72 -10.35 -7.04
CA ALA A 150 21.38 -11.76 -7.24
C ALA A 150 19.90 -12.05 -6.99
N GLU A 151 19.28 -11.37 -6.01
CA GLU A 151 17.84 -11.46 -5.77
C GLU A 151 17.07 -10.79 -6.91
N LEU A 152 17.47 -9.59 -7.32
CA LEU A 152 16.79 -8.84 -8.39
C LEU A 152 16.78 -9.58 -9.73
N PHE A 153 17.79 -10.41 -10.02
CA PHE A 153 17.84 -11.23 -11.22
C PHE A 153 16.89 -12.44 -11.19
N GLN A 154 16.44 -12.86 -10.01
CA GLN A 154 15.48 -13.97 -9.86
C GLN A 154 14.02 -13.51 -10.04
N ILE A 155 13.76 -12.21 -9.91
CA ILE A 155 12.41 -11.64 -10.05
C ILE A 155 12.02 -11.59 -11.53
N ARG A 156 10.95 -12.32 -11.88
CA ARG A 156 10.39 -12.34 -13.25
C ARG A 156 9.45 -11.17 -13.54
N GLY A 157 8.78 -10.66 -12.51
CA GLY A 157 7.85 -9.53 -12.64
C GLY A 157 8.54 -8.19 -12.90
N LYS A 158 7.79 -7.23 -13.46
CA LYS A 158 8.29 -5.86 -13.68
C LYS A 158 8.55 -5.13 -12.36
N GLN A 159 7.78 -5.43 -11.34
CA GLN A 159 7.81 -4.72 -10.06
C GLN A 159 8.91 -5.30 -9.18
N LYS A 160 10.14 -4.80 -9.29
CA LYS A 160 11.32 -5.44 -8.67
C LYS A 160 11.56 -5.01 -7.23
N PHE A 161 11.09 -3.84 -6.84
CA PHE A 161 11.38 -3.24 -5.55
C PHE A 161 10.10 -3.11 -4.74
N LEU A 162 10.25 -3.06 -3.42
CA LEU A 162 9.16 -2.77 -2.51
C LEU A 162 8.81 -1.28 -2.58
N ASN A 163 7.52 -0.97 -2.63
CA ASN A 163 6.99 0.35 -2.34
C ASN A 163 6.21 0.29 -1.01
N ALA A 164 6.33 1.34 -0.20
CA ALA A 164 5.79 1.33 1.16
C ALA A 164 4.37 1.89 1.28
N GLY A 165 3.78 2.36 0.17
CA GLY A 165 2.47 3.03 0.20
C GLY A 165 1.27 2.11 0.34
N VAL A 166 1.42 0.80 0.10
CA VAL A 166 0.37 -0.20 0.34
C VAL A 166 0.99 -1.45 0.97
N CYS A 167 0.49 -1.82 2.15
CA CYS A 167 0.91 -3.00 2.88
C CYS A 167 -0.28 -3.71 3.49
N PHE A 168 -0.37 -5.02 3.31
CA PHE A 168 -1.35 -5.86 3.97
C PHE A 168 -0.64 -6.99 4.72
N GLY A 169 -1.10 -7.33 5.91
CA GLY A 169 -0.50 -8.42 6.65
C GLY A 169 -1.21 -8.78 7.93
N GLU A 170 -0.74 -9.87 8.54
CA GLU A 170 -1.13 -10.31 9.87
C GLU A 170 -0.65 -9.29 10.91
N VAL A 171 -1.52 -8.88 11.82
CA VAL A 171 -1.23 -7.79 12.78
C VAL A 171 0.02 -8.07 13.62
N GLU A 172 0.20 -9.30 14.11
CA GLU A 172 1.36 -9.67 14.92
C GLU A 172 2.67 -9.69 14.13
N ALA A 173 2.63 -10.11 12.86
CA ALA A 173 3.78 -10.02 11.97
C ALA A 173 4.11 -8.55 11.66
N LEU A 174 3.10 -7.72 11.39
CA LEU A 174 3.27 -6.29 11.17
C LEU A 174 3.87 -5.59 12.38
N LYS A 175 3.44 -5.90 13.61
CA LYS A 175 4.04 -5.37 14.85
C LYS A 175 5.53 -5.71 14.93
N THR A 176 5.87 -6.96 14.67
CA THR A 176 7.26 -7.43 14.68
C THR A 176 8.10 -6.70 13.63
N PHE A 177 7.57 -6.56 12.41
CA PHE A 177 8.25 -5.90 11.31
C PHE A 177 8.43 -4.39 11.55
N TYR A 178 7.37 -3.68 11.97
CA TYR A 178 7.43 -2.25 12.23
C TYR A 178 8.26 -1.90 13.47
N ALA A 179 8.36 -2.79 14.47
CA ALA A 179 9.34 -2.63 15.54
C ALA A 179 10.77 -2.59 14.98
N ARG A 180 11.10 -3.46 14.02
CA ARG A 180 12.40 -3.41 13.37
C ARG A 180 12.59 -2.16 12.51
N CYS A 181 11.56 -1.71 11.79
CA CYS A 181 11.59 -0.43 11.08
C CYS A 181 11.91 0.73 12.04
N ALA A 182 11.32 0.75 13.24
CA ALA A 182 11.60 1.79 14.24
C ALA A 182 13.05 1.75 14.73
N GLU A 183 13.62 0.55 14.96
CA GLU A 183 15.03 0.40 15.34
C GLU A 183 15.99 0.93 14.26
N ILE A 184 15.70 0.67 12.98
CA ILE A 184 16.49 1.20 11.85
C ILE A 184 16.32 2.71 11.74
N SER A 185 15.09 3.22 11.86
CA SER A 185 14.79 4.64 11.82
C SER A 185 15.57 5.41 12.89
N ALA A 186 15.69 4.87 14.10
CA ALA A 186 16.43 5.49 15.20
C ALA A 186 17.94 5.61 14.92
N LYS A 187 18.49 4.74 14.07
CA LYS A 187 19.91 4.77 13.65
C LYS A 187 20.16 5.72 12.47
N LEU A 188 19.11 6.21 11.82
CA LEU A 188 19.16 7.07 10.64
C LEU A 188 18.36 8.37 10.88
N PRO A 189 18.73 9.20 11.86
CA PRO A 189 17.93 10.36 12.28
C PRO A 189 17.71 11.41 11.17
N ASP A 190 18.65 11.51 10.23
CA ASP A 190 18.58 12.46 9.11
C ASP A 190 17.81 11.93 7.90
N ASN A 191 17.46 10.63 7.90
CA ASN A 191 16.69 10.04 6.80
C ASN A 191 15.28 10.64 6.73
N LYS A 192 14.83 10.93 5.51
CA LYS A 192 13.49 11.46 5.24
C LYS A 192 12.59 10.50 4.47
N SER A 193 13.07 9.28 4.18
CA SER A 193 12.32 8.28 3.40
C SER A 193 11.94 7.08 4.26
N GLU A 194 10.65 6.94 4.53
CA GLU A 194 10.11 5.74 5.18
C GLU A 194 10.33 4.49 4.33
N GLN A 195 10.16 4.58 2.99
CA GLN A 195 10.41 3.46 2.09
C GLN A 195 11.85 2.93 2.15
N LEU A 196 12.86 3.78 2.40
CA LEU A 196 14.23 3.31 2.60
C LEU A 196 14.33 2.41 3.84
N ILE A 197 13.74 2.86 4.96
CA ILE A 197 13.74 2.11 6.22
C ILE A 197 13.00 0.78 6.06
N VAL A 198 11.82 0.79 5.42
CA VAL A 198 11.04 -0.42 5.16
C VAL A 198 11.80 -1.41 4.28
N ARG A 199 12.47 -0.93 3.22
CA ARG A 199 13.32 -1.77 2.36
C ARG A 199 14.46 -2.40 3.15
N MET A 200 15.14 -1.63 4.01
CA MET A 200 16.21 -2.15 4.87
C MET A 200 15.69 -3.21 5.85
N ALA A 201 14.58 -2.94 6.54
CA ALA A 201 13.94 -3.91 7.44
C ALA A 201 13.57 -5.20 6.72
N ARG A 202 13.01 -5.09 5.51
CA ARG A 202 12.69 -6.26 4.68
C ARG A 202 13.91 -7.08 4.33
N GLN A 203 15.08 -6.47 4.09
CA GLN A 203 16.30 -7.24 3.82
C GLN A 203 16.77 -8.05 5.03
N GLU A 204 16.53 -7.57 6.24
CA GLU A 204 16.86 -8.28 7.48
C GLU A 204 15.78 -9.30 7.87
N MET A 205 14.55 -9.12 7.38
CA MET A 205 13.37 -9.94 7.73
C MET A 205 12.68 -10.53 6.49
N LYS A 206 13.46 -10.99 5.50
CA LYS A 206 12.95 -11.51 4.21
C LYS A 206 11.92 -12.62 4.37
N ASP A 207 12.01 -13.37 5.46
CA ASP A 207 11.12 -14.49 5.69
C ASP A 207 9.69 -14.09 6.09
N LEU A 208 9.47 -12.83 6.46
CA LEU A 208 8.15 -12.30 6.83
C LEU A 208 7.46 -11.55 5.69
N VAL A 209 8.21 -11.02 4.72
CA VAL A 209 7.69 -10.01 3.78
C VAL A 209 7.82 -10.46 2.34
N ALA A 210 6.67 -10.61 1.68
CA ALA A 210 6.54 -10.71 0.23
C ALA A 210 6.36 -9.34 -0.42
N ILE A 211 6.62 -9.29 -1.72
CA ILE A 211 6.32 -8.16 -2.60
C ILE A 211 5.39 -8.67 -3.69
N ASP A 212 4.35 -7.92 -4.00
CA ASP A 212 3.46 -8.18 -5.13
C ASP A 212 4.16 -7.84 -6.45
N HIS A 213 5.05 -8.73 -6.88
CA HIS A 213 5.91 -8.53 -8.05
C HIS A 213 5.13 -8.50 -9.39
N ASN A 214 3.93 -9.10 -9.42
CA ASN A 214 3.11 -9.30 -10.61
C ASN A 214 1.84 -8.43 -10.62
N ASN A 215 1.63 -7.60 -9.60
CA ASN A 215 0.41 -6.83 -9.40
C ASN A 215 -0.84 -7.75 -9.37
N GLU A 216 -0.81 -8.81 -8.56
CA GLU A 216 -1.95 -9.73 -8.41
C GLU A 216 -3.03 -9.19 -7.48
N LEU A 217 -2.67 -8.27 -6.57
CA LEU A 217 -3.60 -7.59 -5.66
C LEU A 217 -3.52 -6.07 -5.77
N PHE A 218 -2.31 -5.54 -5.86
CA PHE A 218 -2.03 -4.11 -5.79
C PHE A 218 -1.41 -3.63 -7.08
N ARG A 219 -1.80 -2.43 -7.55
CA ARG A 219 -1.13 -1.79 -8.69
C ARG A 219 -0.66 -0.40 -8.31
N ILE A 220 0.65 -0.20 -8.43
CA ILE A 220 1.22 1.13 -8.51
C ILE A 220 1.01 1.68 -9.92
N CYS A 221 0.51 2.91 -10.00
CA CYS A 221 0.16 3.60 -11.23
C CYS A 221 1.13 4.74 -11.47
N HIS A 222 2.10 4.50 -12.36
CA HIS A 222 3.07 5.49 -12.79
C HIS A 222 2.87 5.84 -14.26
N PRO A 223 2.98 7.12 -14.67
CA PRO A 223 2.79 7.52 -16.07
C PRO A 223 3.76 6.83 -17.04
N TYR A 224 4.95 6.44 -16.54
CA TYR A 224 5.98 5.78 -17.33
C TYR A 224 5.91 4.24 -17.34
N ASP A 225 5.11 3.62 -16.45
CA ASP A 225 5.01 2.14 -16.35
C ASP A 225 3.58 1.63 -16.61
N THR A 226 2.57 2.49 -16.50
CA THR A 226 1.17 2.08 -16.55
C THR A 226 0.55 2.38 -17.91
N VAL A 227 0.13 1.33 -18.60
CA VAL A 227 -0.67 1.43 -19.82
C VAL A 227 -2.09 0.99 -19.50
N ILE A 228 -3.07 1.87 -19.76
CA ILE A 228 -4.49 1.59 -19.55
C ILE A 228 -5.09 1.07 -20.86
N LYS A 229 -5.70 -0.12 -20.81
CA LYS A 229 -6.59 -0.61 -21.87
C LYS A 229 -8.01 -0.63 -21.37
N GLU A 230 -8.87 0.09 -22.07
CA GLU A 230 -10.27 0.26 -21.72
C GLU A 230 -11.17 -0.68 -22.51
N TYR A 231 -12.06 -1.34 -21.78
CA TYR A 231 -13.15 -2.16 -22.31
C TYR A 231 -14.46 -1.67 -21.68
N ASP A 232 -15.59 -2.16 -22.18
CA ASP A 232 -16.93 -1.70 -21.78
C ASP A 232 -17.12 -1.72 -20.25
N GLU A 233 -16.78 -2.84 -19.60
CA GLU A 233 -17.00 -3.04 -18.15
C GLU A 233 -15.70 -3.07 -17.31
N LYS A 234 -14.53 -2.99 -17.94
CA LYS A 234 -13.25 -3.14 -17.25
C LYS A 234 -12.12 -2.28 -17.79
N LEU A 235 -11.21 -1.92 -16.88
CA LEU A 235 -9.91 -1.33 -17.18
C LEU A 235 -8.82 -2.35 -16.89
N VAL A 236 -7.95 -2.57 -17.86
CA VAL A 236 -6.77 -3.44 -17.72
C VAL A 236 -5.53 -2.55 -17.61
N LEU A 237 -4.86 -2.64 -16.47
CA LEU A 237 -3.64 -1.90 -16.14
C LEU A 237 -2.42 -2.79 -16.38
N ILE A 238 -1.63 -2.44 -17.40
CA ILE A 238 -0.44 -3.19 -17.88
C ILE A 238 0.85 -2.48 -17.44
#